data_AF-Q8STT3-F1
#
_entry.id   AF-Q8STT3-F1
#
_cell.length_a   1.000
_cell.length_b   1.000
_cell.length_c   1.000
_cell.angle_alpha   90.00
_cell.angle_beta   90.00
_cell.angle_gamma   90.00
#
_symmetry.space_group_name_H-M   'P 1'
#
loop_
_entity.id
_entity.type
_entity.pdbx_description
1 polymer ?
#
loop_
_entity_poly.entity_id
_entity_poly.type
_entity_poly.pdbx_seq_one_letter_code
_entity_poly.pdbx_strand_id
1 'polypeptide(L)'
;MQPSDKEEKILIEREYSKHLEGIEKARMRERHFEMKDRGYSLSVGLLGDKTDIVSVFLGYIEALGIDRRSVYSHISDAVLGGNGSIAENLKSILRLGIGDKDSMAEEIIKTHR
;
A
#
# COMPACT_ATOMS: atom_id res chain seq x y z
N MET A 1 42.28 29.79 -0.86
CA MET A 1 41.87 28.37 -0.96
C MET A 1 42.53 27.79 -2.18
N GLN A 2 43.23 26.66 -2.02
CA GLN A 2 43.80 25.96 -3.17
C GLN A 2 42.68 25.28 -3.97
N PRO A 3 42.88 25.02 -5.27
CA PRO A 3 41.88 24.37 -6.12
C PRO A 3 41.38 23.02 -5.58
N SER A 4 42.24 22.25 -4.91
CA SER A 4 41.92 20.96 -4.26
C SER A 4 40.86 21.09 -3.16
N ASP A 5 40.91 22.16 -2.37
CA ASP A 5 39.97 22.39 -1.25
C ASP A 5 38.54 22.63 -1.74
N LYS A 6 38.40 23.16 -2.97
CA LYS A 6 37.09 23.38 -3.59
C LYS A 6 36.52 22.08 -4.16
N GLU A 7 37.34 21.26 -4.78
CA GLU A 7 36.91 19.96 -5.33
C GLU A 7 36.51 18.98 -4.21
N GLU A 8 37.28 18.95 -3.13
CA GLU A 8 36.99 18.14 -1.96
C GLU A 8 35.69 18.58 -1.26
N LYS A 9 35.47 19.90 -1.13
CA LYS A 9 34.21 20.44 -0.61
C LYS A 9 33.00 20.04 -1.48
N ILE A 10 33.13 20.09 -2.80
CA ILE A 10 32.05 19.69 -3.73
C ILE A 10 31.74 18.19 -3.61
N LEU A 11 32.78 17.36 -3.44
CA LEU A 11 32.62 15.92 -3.20
C LEU A 11 31.85 15.66 -1.90
N ILE A 12 32.24 16.32 -0.81
CA ILE A 12 31.56 16.21 0.49
C ILE A 12 30.09 16.66 0.39
N GLU A 13 29.82 17.77 -0.28
CA GLU A 13 28.44 18.27 -0.45
C GLU A 13 27.58 17.28 -1.27
N ARG A 14 28.13 16.67 -2.32
CA ARG A 14 27.44 15.64 -3.10
C ARG A 14 27.13 14.39 -2.29
N GLU A 15 28.12 13.89 -1.53
CA GLU A 15 27.96 12.72 -0.69
C GLU A 15 26.89 12.98 0.40
N TYR A 16 26.92 14.17 1.01
CA TYR A 16 25.95 14.61 1.99
C TYR A 16 24.52 14.67 1.42
N SER A 17 24.32 15.27 0.25
CA SER A 17 23.01 15.28 -0.42
C SER A 17 22.51 13.87 -0.73
N LYS A 18 23.38 12.97 -1.18
CA LYS A 18 23.03 11.57 -1.46
C LYS A 18 22.57 10.85 -0.19
N HIS A 19 23.21 11.10 0.94
CA HIS A 19 22.78 10.52 2.23
C HIS A 19 21.43 11.07 2.68
N LEU A 20 21.18 12.38 2.53
CA LEU A 20 19.88 12.98 2.85
C LEU A 20 18.74 12.37 2.03
N GLU A 21 18.92 12.18 0.73
CA GLU A 21 17.93 11.49 -0.11
C GLU A 21 17.70 10.04 0.34
N GLY A 22 18.76 9.35 0.77
CA GLY A 22 18.68 8.00 1.31
C GLY A 22 17.83 7.93 2.57
N ILE A 23 18.02 8.88 3.49
CA ILE A 23 17.25 9.02 4.73
C ILE A 23 15.79 9.32 4.43
N GLU A 24 15.51 10.22 3.49
CA GLU A 24 14.13 10.58 3.14
C GLU A 24 13.38 9.40 2.51
N LYS A 25 14.03 8.67 1.59
CA LYS A 25 13.48 7.43 1.02
C LYS A 25 13.21 6.37 2.10
N ALA A 26 14.09 6.25 3.11
CA ALA A 26 13.89 5.33 4.23
C ALA A 26 12.68 5.73 5.08
N ARG A 27 12.55 7.02 5.44
CA ARG A 27 11.39 7.54 6.18
C ARG A 27 10.07 7.36 5.43
N MET A 28 10.08 7.60 4.11
CA MET A 28 8.90 7.35 3.28
C MET A 28 8.50 5.87 3.29
N ARG A 29 9.48 4.95 3.21
CA ARG A 29 9.21 3.51 3.33
C ARG A 29 8.64 3.14 4.70
N GLU A 30 9.22 3.65 5.79
CA GLU A 30 8.69 3.41 7.14
C GLU A 30 7.25 3.89 7.29
N ARG A 31 6.94 5.12 6.87
CA ARG A 31 5.56 5.62 6.88
C ARG A 31 4.63 4.79 6.02
N HIS A 32 5.10 4.30 4.87
CA HIS A 32 4.31 3.42 4.01
C HIS A 32 4.04 2.07 4.68
N PHE A 33 5.03 1.48 5.36
CA PHE A 33 4.83 0.28 6.16
C PHE A 33 3.85 0.52 7.30
N GLU A 34 3.99 1.63 8.02
CA GLU A 34 3.14 1.98 9.16
C GLU A 34 1.69 2.24 8.75
N MET A 35 1.47 2.97 7.64
CA MET A 35 0.13 3.21 7.08
C MET A 35 -0.52 1.91 6.61
N LYS A 36 0.25 1.00 6.04
CA LYS A 36 -0.24 -0.29 5.55
C LYS A 36 -0.56 -1.26 6.67
N ASP A 37 0.25 -1.29 7.72
CA ASP A 37 0.00 -2.11 8.92
C ASP A 37 -1.22 -1.61 9.70
N ARG A 38 -1.37 -0.27 9.80
CA ARG A 38 -2.60 0.36 10.28
C ARG A 38 -3.78 0.01 9.39
N GLY A 39 -3.63 0.10 8.08
CA GLY A 39 -4.68 -0.22 7.12
C GLY A 39 -5.15 -1.67 7.19
N TYR A 40 -4.22 -2.60 7.36
CA TYR A 40 -4.52 -4.01 7.61
C TYR A 40 -5.29 -4.19 8.92
N SER A 41 -4.78 -3.66 10.02
CA SER A 41 -5.40 -3.77 11.34
C SER A 41 -6.79 -3.13 11.38
N LEU A 42 -6.94 -1.98 10.71
CA LEU A 42 -8.19 -1.24 10.59
C LEU A 42 -9.21 -1.98 9.72
N SER A 43 -8.77 -2.55 8.60
CA SER A 43 -9.62 -3.32 7.68
C SER A 43 -10.12 -4.60 8.36
N VAL A 44 -9.23 -5.33 9.05
CA VAL A 44 -9.59 -6.51 9.85
C VAL A 44 -10.55 -6.12 10.98
N GLY A 45 -10.29 -5.02 11.68
CA GLY A 45 -11.15 -4.54 12.77
C GLY A 45 -12.53 -4.08 12.33
N LEU A 46 -12.63 -3.32 11.23
CA LEU A 46 -13.90 -2.76 10.73
C LEU A 46 -14.76 -3.77 9.99
N LEU A 47 -14.15 -4.80 9.40
CA LEU A 47 -14.91 -5.87 8.74
C LEU A 47 -15.54 -6.85 9.73
N GLY A 48 -15.10 -6.86 10.99
CA GLY A 48 -15.72 -7.64 12.07
C GLY A 48 -15.94 -9.11 11.69
N ASP A 49 -17.18 -9.59 11.82
CA ASP A 49 -17.58 -10.97 11.47
C ASP A 49 -17.43 -11.30 9.97
N LYS A 50 -17.11 -10.32 9.12
CA LYS A 50 -16.80 -10.51 7.71
C LYS A 50 -15.29 -10.74 7.48
N THR A 51 -14.51 -11.00 8.51
CA THR A 51 -13.08 -11.36 8.39
C THR A 51 -12.84 -12.59 7.50
N ASP A 52 -13.80 -13.50 7.43
CA ASP A 52 -13.77 -14.64 6.51
C ASP A 52 -13.69 -14.20 5.04
N ILE A 53 -14.42 -13.15 4.63
CA ILE A 53 -14.38 -12.71 3.23
C ILE A 53 -13.01 -12.15 2.85
N VAL A 54 -12.36 -11.46 3.79
CA VAL A 54 -11.02 -10.91 3.58
C VAL A 54 -10.04 -12.06 3.43
N SER A 55 -10.10 -13.05 4.32
CA SER A 55 -9.21 -14.21 4.29
C SER A 55 -9.34 -15.00 2.98
N VAL A 56 -10.57 -15.24 2.53
CA VAL A 56 -10.85 -15.89 1.24
C VAL A 56 -10.32 -15.05 0.07
N PHE A 57 -10.58 -13.75 0.07
CA PHE A 57 -10.10 -12.85 -0.95
C PHE A 57 -8.56 -12.80 -1.02
N LEU A 58 -7.89 -12.78 0.13
CA LEU A 58 -6.43 -12.77 0.19
C LEU A 58 -5.82 -14.09 -0.28
N GLY A 59 -6.46 -15.23 0.01
CA GLY A 59 -6.05 -16.51 -0.55
C GLY A 59 -6.25 -16.56 -2.06
N TYR A 60 -7.32 -15.97 -2.57
CA TYR A 60 -7.58 -15.85 -3.99
C TYR A 60 -6.51 -15.03 -4.72
N ILE A 61 -6.16 -13.84 -4.23
CA ILE A 61 -5.10 -13.02 -4.85
C ILE A 61 -3.71 -13.67 -4.73
N GLU A 62 -3.45 -14.41 -3.66
CA GLU A 62 -2.19 -15.16 -3.49
C GLU A 62 -2.09 -16.30 -4.52
N ALA A 63 -3.20 -17.00 -4.79
CA ALA A 63 -3.26 -18.01 -5.85
C ALA A 63 -3.02 -17.43 -7.26
N LEU A 64 -3.34 -16.14 -7.47
CA LEU A 64 -3.07 -15.41 -8.70
C LEU A 64 -1.63 -14.85 -8.77
N GLY A 65 -0.82 -15.03 -7.73
CA GLY A 65 0.54 -14.48 -7.66
C GLY A 65 0.59 -12.97 -7.42
N ILE A 66 -0.54 -12.37 -7.01
CA ILE A 66 -0.60 -10.94 -6.68
C ILE A 66 -0.11 -10.73 -5.25
N ASP A 67 0.81 -9.78 -5.08
CA ASP A 67 1.31 -9.42 -3.76
C ASP A 67 0.18 -8.87 -2.89
N ARG A 68 -0.19 -9.62 -1.84
CA ARG A 68 -1.20 -9.26 -0.84
C ARG A 68 -1.03 -7.83 -0.34
N ARG A 69 0.22 -7.41 -0.19
CA ARG A 69 0.62 -6.08 0.28
C ARG A 69 0.07 -4.94 -0.58
N SER A 70 0.00 -5.16 -1.89
CA SER A 70 -0.44 -4.15 -2.85
C SER A 70 -1.95 -3.97 -2.85
N VAL A 71 -2.69 -5.00 -2.42
CA VAL A 71 -4.15 -4.97 -2.36
C VAL A 71 -4.63 -4.39 -1.03
N TYR A 72 -3.90 -4.65 0.07
CA TYR A 72 -4.22 -4.08 1.38
C TYR A 72 -4.27 -2.56 1.42
N SER A 73 -3.44 -1.86 0.65
CA SER A 73 -3.51 -0.39 0.58
C SER A 73 -4.86 0.07 0.04
N HIS A 74 -5.37 -0.57 -1.01
CA HIS A 74 -6.67 -0.23 -1.58
C HIS A 74 -7.82 -0.51 -0.60
N ILE A 75 -7.74 -1.61 0.15
CA ILE A 75 -8.74 -1.92 1.17
C ILE A 75 -8.72 -0.85 2.26
N SER A 76 -7.53 -0.51 2.77
CA SER A 76 -7.34 0.54 3.77
C SER A 76 -7.88 1.89 3.31
N ASP A 77 -7.53 2.31 2.09
CA ASP A 77 -7.94 3.60 1.54
C ASP A 77 -9.46 3.66 1.39
N ALA A 78 -10.08 2.58 0.91
CA ALA A 78 -11.53 2.48 0.80
C ALA A 78 -12.21 2.58 2.18
N VAL A 79 -11.67 1.90 3.19
CA VAL A 79 -12.18 1.94 4.58
C VAL A 79 -12.03 3.32 5.19
N LEU A 80 -10.85 3.95 5.07
CA LEU A 80 -10.60 5.32 5.55
C LEU A 80 -11.45 6.35 4.81
N GLY A 81 -11.75 6.11 3.54
CA GLY A 81 -12.68 6.89 2.73
C GLY A 81 -14.16 6.67 3.07
N GLY A 82 -14.47 5.81 4.04
CA GLY A 82 -15.85 5.55 4.49
C GLY A 82 -16.64 4.62 3.58
N ASN A 83 -15.98 3.78 2.78
CA ASN A 83 -16.66 2.81 1.93
C ASN A 83 -17.25 1.66 2.77
N GLY A 84 -18.51 1.83 3.21
CA GLY A 84 -19.25 0.82 3.98
C GLY A 84 -19.56 -0.48 3.22
N SER A 85 -19.42 -0.47 1.89
CA SER A 85 -19.76 -1.60 1.01
C SER A 85 -18.56 -2.49 0.67
N ILE A 86 -17.40 -2.27 1.30
CA ILE A 86 -16.15 -2.93 0.92
C ILE A 86 -16.24 -4.47 0.93
N ALA A 87 -16.95 -5.06 1.90
CA ALA A 87 -17.13 -6.51 1.95
C ALA A 87 -17.89 -7.03 0.71
N GLU A 88 -18.87 -6.28 0.20
CA GLU A 88 -19.60 -6.65 -1.01
C GLU A 88 -18.73 -6.46 -2.25
N ASN A 89 -17.83 -5.47 -2.26
CA ASN A 89 -16.85 -5.30 -3.34
C ASN A 89 -15.87 -6.49 -3.40
N LEU A 90 -15.37 -6.95 -2.25
CA LEU A 90 -14.51 -8.13 -2.19
C LEU A 90 -15.24 -9.39 -2.69
N LYS A 91 -16.53 -9.56 -2.33
CA LYS A 91 -17.38 -10.63 -2.90
C LYS A 91 -17.56 -10.47 -4.40
N SER A 92 -17.73 -9.24 -4.89
CA SER A 92 -17.88 -8.93 -6.31
C SER A 92 -16.66 -9.40 -7.09
N ILE A 93 -15.46 -9.11 -6.61
CA ILE A 93 -14.20 -9.56 -7.23
C ILE A 93 -14.16 -11.09 -7.36
N LEU A 94 -14.46 -11.80 -6.28
CA LEU A 94 -14.48 -13.27 -6.27
C LEU A 94 -15.53 -13.83 -7.24
N ARG A 95 -16.74 -13.25 -7.22
CA ARG A 95 -17.86 -13.69 -8.06
C ARG A 95 -17.61 -13.42 -9.55
N LEU A 96 -17.00 -12.28 -9.88
CA LEU A 96 -16.70 -11.88 -11.24
C LEU A 96 -15.40 -12.52 -11.78
N GLY A 97 -14.60 -13.15 -10.91
CA GLY A 97 -13.34 -13.77 -11.29
C GLY A 97 -12.31 -12.75 -11.80
N ILE A 98 -12.30 -11.54 -11.24
CA ILE A 98 -11.34 -10.51 -11.62
C ILE A 98 -9.94 -11.01 -11.26
N GLY A 99 -9.02 -11.04 -12.24
CA GLY A 99 -7.72 -11.69 -12.11
C GLY A 99 -6.53 -10.76 -12.16
N ASP A 100 -6.73 -9.49 -12.53
CA ASP A 100 -5.68 -8.48 -12.62
C ASP A 100 -5.77 -7.48 -11.47
N LYS A 101 -4.59 -6.97 -11.08
CA LYS A 101 -4.44 -6.09 -9.92
C LYS A 101 -5.20 -4.77 -10.08
N ASP A 102 -5.20 -4.19 -11.28
CA ASP A 102 -5.74 -2.85 -11.50
C ASP A 102 -7.28 -2.87 -11.42
N SER A 103 -7.93 -3.84 -12.05
CA SER A 103 -9.38 -4.03 -11.95
C SER A 103 -9.82 -4.39 -10.54
N MET A 104 -9.03 -5.16 -9.79
CA MET A 104 -9.31 -5.41 -8.37
C MET A 104 -9.27 -4.13 -7.56
N ALA A 105 -8.25 -3.29 -7.78
CA ALA A 105 -8.13 -2.01 -7.08
C ALA A 105 -9.34 -1.11 -7.35
N GLU A 106 -9.77 -1.01 -8.61
CA GLU A 106 -10.97 -0.26 -9.01
C GLU A 106 -12.24 -0.78 -8.32
N GLU A 107 -12.44 -2.09 -8.28
CA GLU A 107 -13.62 -2.67 -7.65
C GLU A 107 -13.60 -2.49 -6.11
N ILE A 108 -12.43 -2.58 -5.45
CA ILE A 108 -12.30 -2.35 -4.00
C ILE A 108 -12.76 -0.94 -3.62
N ILE A 109 -12.32 0.09 -4.35
CA ILE A 109 -12.60 1.50 -4.03
C ILE A 109 -13.99 1.95 -4.51
N LYS A 110 -14.66 1.16 -5.34
CA LYS A 110 -15.99 1.46 -5.88
C LYS A 110 -16.99 1.70 -4.75
N THR A 111 -17.67 2.84 -4.81
CA THR A 111 -18.71 3.17 -3.83
C THR A 111 -20.08 2.86 -4.43
N HIS A 112 -20.82 1.95 -3.80
CA HIS A 112 -22.23 1.70 -4.14
C HIS A 112 -23.10 2.74 -3.41
N ARG A 113 -23.81 3.58 -4.17
CA ARG A 113 -24.81 4.52 -3.66
C ARG A 113 -26.16 3.84 -3.47
#